data_AF-A0A7X2C2F8-F1
#
_entry.id   AF-A0A7X2C2F8-F1
#
_cell.length_a   1.000
_cell.length_b   1.000
_cell.length_c   1.000
_cell.angle_alpha   90.00
_cell.angle_beta   90.00
_cell.angle_gamma   90.00
#
_symmetry.space_group_name_H-M   'P 1'
#
loop_
_entity.id
_entity.type
_entity.pdbx_description
1 polymer ?
#
loop_
_entity_poly.entity_id
_entity_poly.type
_entity_poly.pdbx_seq_one_letter_code
_entity_poly.pdbx_strand_id
1 'polypeptide(L)'
;MNGELPEGWTSFALTHIGGVSGGKTPSKTNAAFWSSPDVPWISPKDMKRNMLDNSEDRISRIALDEASMVLYPAGSVLMVTRSGILQHTFPVALASPDFS
;
A
#
# COMPACT_ATOMS: atom_id res chain seq x y z
N MET A 1 -24.22 -11.29 -10.16
CA MET A 1 -24.79 -10.54 -9.03
C MET A 1 -25.76 -9.53 -9.62
N ASN A 2 -27.05 -9.80 -9.58
CA ASN A 2 -28.07 -8.90 -10.13
C ASN A 2 -29.07 -8.53 -9.02
N GLY A 3 -28.58 -7.86 -7.98
CA GLY A 3 -29.45 -7.17 -7.04
C GLY A 3 -29.59 -5.72 -7.48
N GLU A 4 -30.80 -5.19 -7.49
CA GLU A 4 -31.00 -3.75 -7.62
C GLU A 4 -30.28 -3.03 -6.47
N LEU A 5 -29.58 -1.95 -6.80
CA LEU A 5 -28.91 -1.13 -5.79
C LEU A 5 -29.95 -0.37 -4.96
N PRO A 6 -29.68 -0.08 -3.67
CA PRO A 6 -30.57 0.75 -2.87
C PRO A 6 -30.84 2.12 -3.49
N GLU A 7 -31.97 2.73 -3.16
CA GLU A 7 -32.29 4.09 -3.60
C GLU A 7 -31.18 5.09 -3.22
N GLY A 8 -30.77 5.92 -4.17
CA GLY A 8 -29.68 6.89 -4.00
C GLY A 8 -28.27 6.34 -4.22
N TRP A 9 -28.10 5.02 -4.42
CA TRP A 9 -26.80 4.43 -4.71
C TRP A 9 -26.52 4.39 -6.21
N THR A 10 -25.25 4.57 -6.57
CA THR A 10 -24.78 4.38 -7.94
C THR A 10 -23.51 3.53 -7.93
N SER A 11 -23.38 2.65 -8.92
CA SER A 11 -22.15 1.90 -9.12
C SER A 11 -21.19 2.70 -9.99
N PHE A 12 -19.93 2.71 -9.60
CA PHE A 12 -18.85 3.29 -10.38
C PHE A 12 -17.61 2.41 -10.26
N ALA A 13 -16.74 2.48 -11.27
CA ALA A 13 -15.44 1.84 -11.20
C ALA A 13 -14.56 2.58 -10.20
N LEU A 14 -13.69 1.88 -9.46
CA LEU A 14 -12.72 2.50 -8.56
C LEU A 14 -11.87 3.57 -9.28
N THR A 15 -11.60 3.38 -10.56
CA THR A 15 -10.88 4.33 -11.41
C THR A 15 -11.60 5.68 -11.59
N HIS A 16 -12.89 5.79 -11.25
CA HIS A 16 -13.63 7.05 -11.28
C HIS A 16 -13.42 7.90 -10.02
N ILE A 17 -13.00 7.31 -8.90
CA ILE A 17 -12.80 8.01 -7.62
C ILE A 17 -11.33 8.23 -7.26
N GLY A 18 -10.40 7.59 -7.98
CA GLY A 18 -8.98 7.76 -7.74
C GLY A 18 -8.11 6.88 -8.62
N GLY A 19 -6.79 7.09 -8.48
CA GLY A 19 -5.78 6.22 -9.08
C GLY A 19 -5.65 4.91 -8.28
N VAL A 20 -5.45 3.81 -9.00
CA VAL A 20 -5.05 2.53 -8.41
C VAL A 20 -3.68 2.17 -8.94
N SER A 21 -2.73 1.93 -8.04
CA SER A 21 -1.36 1.55 -8.38
C SER A 21 -0.86 0.43 -7.47
N GLY A 22 0.10 -0.32 -7.97
CA GLY A 22 0.77 -1.36 -7.20
C GLY A 22 1.99 -0.82 -6.46
N GLY A 23 2.31 -1.45 -5.33
CA GLY A 23 3.62 -1.32 -4.70
C GLY A 23 4.70 -2.09 -5.46
N LYS A 24 5.96 -1.83 -5.11
CA LYS A 24 7.13 -2.56 -5.60
C LYS A 24 7.91 -3.11 -4.41
N THR A 25 8.77 -4.09 -4.69
CA THR A 25 9.72 -4.61 -3.72
C THR A 25 11.12 -4.26 -4.20
N PRO A 26 11.88 -3.41 -3.48
CA PRO A 26 13.28 -3.16 -3.83
C PRO A 26 14.06 -4.49 -3.77
N SER A 27 15.10 -4.61 -4.59
CA SER A 27 15.95 -5.80 -4.55
C SER A 27 16.55 -5.97 -3.15
N LYS A 28 16.30 -7.11 -2.50
CA LYS A 28 16.86 -7.43 -1.18
C LYS A 28 18.36 -7.70 -1.22
N THR A 29 18.90 -8.03 -2.39
CA THR A 29 20.34 -8.27 -2.57
C THR A 29 21.13 -6.98 -2.75
N ASN A 30 20.48 -5.88 -3.14
CA ASN A 30 21.13 -4.58 -3.17
C ASN A 30 21.00 -3.90 -1.80
N ALA A 31 22.03 -4.05 -0.98
CA ALA A 31 22.06 -3.48 0.37
C ALA A 31 21.86 -1.96 0.38
N ALA A 32 22.23 -1.22 -0.68
CA ALA A 32 22.07 0.23 -0.75
C ALA A 32 20.61 0.68 -0.61
N PHE A 33 19.65 -0.16 -1.02
CA PHE A 33 18.20 0.14 -0.91
C PHE A 33 17.66 0.01 0.51
N TRP A 34 18.39 -0.66 1.41
CA TRP A 34 17.97 -0.96 2.77
C TRP A 34 18.90 -0.33 3.82
N SER A 35 20.15 -0.03 3.45
CA SER A 35 21.10 0.71 4.26
C SER A 35 20.68 2.18 4.37
N SER A 36 20.88 2.81 5.52
CA SER A 36 20.37 4.17 5.81
C SER A 36 18.84 4.27 5.69
N PRO A 37 18.09 3.50 6.49
CA PRO A 37 16.63 3.40 6.43
C PRO A 37 15.93 4.74 6.76
N ASP A 38 15.31 5.38 5.77
CA ASP A 38 14.68 6.71 5.90
C ASP A 38 13.19 6.73 5.53
N VAL A 39 12.82 6.03 4.45
CA VAL A 39 11.44 6.01 3.95
C VAL A 39 10.74 4.75 4.47
N PRO A 40 9.60 4.86 5.15
CA PRO A 40 8.85 3.69 5.58
C PRO A 40 8.28 2.93 4.38
N TRP A 41 8.52 1.62 4.33
CA TRP A 41 8.10 0.75 3.22
C TRP A 41 7.11 -0.29 3.71
N ILE A 42 5.89 -0.26 3.16
CA ILE A 42 4.79 -1.08 3.65
C ILE A 42 4.81 -2.47 3.03
N SER A 43 4.65 -3.47 3.90
CA SER A 43 4.49 -4.86 3.54
C SER A 43 3.18 -5.45 4.10
N PRO A 44 2.76 -6.65 3.66
CA PRO A 44 1.61 -7.32 4.27
C PRO A 44 1.75 -7.59 5.78
N LYS A 45 2.97 -7.55 6.35
CA LYS A 45 3.19 -7.74 7.79
C LYS A 45 2.60 -6.59 8.62
N ASP A 46 2.61 -5.38 8.05
CA ASP A 46 2.17 -4.13 8.68
C ASP A 46 0.64 -4.00 8.69
N MET A 47 -0.03 -4.69 7.76
CA MET A 47 -1.47 -4.58 7.45
C MET A 47 -2.39 -5.28 8.46
N LYS A 48 -2.08 -5.19 9.76
CA LYS A 48 -2.88 -5.78 10.86
C LYS A 48 -3.75 -4.75 11.59
N ARG A 49 -3.77 -3.51 11.10
CA ARG A 49 -4.49 -2.37 11.70
C ARG A 49 -5.17 -1.55 10.61
N ASN A 50 -6.22 -0.82 10.96
CA ASN A 50 -6.99 0.01 10.02
C ASN A 50 -6.30 1.35 9.70
N MET A 51 -5.34 1.77 10.51
CA MET A 51 -4.56 2.99 10.30
C MET A 51 -3.09 2.70 10.57
N LEU A 52 -2.23 3.14 9.64
CA LEU A 52 -0.80 2.92 9.67
C LEU A 52 -0.09 4.23 9.95
N ASP A 53 0.75 4.22 10.95
CA ASP A 53 1.57 5.34 11.41
C ASP A 53 3.07 5.05 11.27
N ASN A 54 3.45 3.79 11.08
CA ASN A 54 4.82 3.35 10.82
C ASN A 54 4.83 2.02 10.04
N SER A 55 6.03 1.60 9.63
CA SER A 55 6.32 0.30 9.03
C SER A 55 7.42 -0.44 9.79
N GLU A 56 7.41 -1.77 9.73
CA GLU A 56 8.49 -2.61 10.29
C GLU A 56 9.81 -2.38 9.54
N ASP A 57 9.75 -2.37 8.21
CA ASP A 57 10.89 -2.22 7.32
C ASP A 57 10.91 -0.81 6.71
N ARG A 58 12.11 -0.26 6.47
CA ARG A 58 12.30 1.05 5.84
C ARG A 58 13.37 0.94 4.75
N ILE A 59 13.20 1.71 3.68
CA ILE A 59 14.12 1.78 2.55
C ILE A 59 14.90 3.09 2.57
N SER A 60 16.01 3.12 1.86
CA SER A 60 16.79 4.34 1.66
C SER A 60 16.12 5.26 0.63
N ARG A 61 16.46 6.56 0.64
CA ARG A 61 16.01 7.47 -0.43
C ARG A 61 16.50 7.05 -1.81
N ILE A 62 17.68 6.43 -1.90
CA ILE A 62 18.24 5.92 -3.15
C ILE A 62 17.30 4.88 -3.78
N ALA A 63 16.57 4.11 -2.98
CA ALA A 63 15.59 3.16 -3.49
C ALA A 63 14.42 3.84 -4.24
N LEU A 64 14.03 5.06 -3.88
CA LEU A 64 13.02 5.83 -4.62
C LEU A 64 13.45 6.03 -6.07
N ASP A 65 14.70 6.44 -6.27
CA ASP A 65 15.23 6.77 -7.58
C ASP A 65 15.66 5.51 -8.35
N GLU A 66 16.51 4.68 -7.76
CA GLU A 66 17.17 3.56 -8.44
C GLU A 66 16.33 2.28 -8.52
N ALA A 67 15.46 2.02 -7.54
CA ALA A 67 14.52 0.90 -7.58
C ALA A 67 13.13 1.33 -8.08
N SER A 68 12.98 2.60 -8.51
CA SER A 68 11.73 3.19 -8.97
C SER A 68 10.58 2.98 -7.97
N MET A 69 10.91 3.05 -6.68
CA MET A 69 9.93 2.98 -5.60
C MET A 69 9.08 4.26 -5.63
N VAL A 70 7.81 4.14 -5.24
CA VAL A 70 6.85 5.25 -5.33
C VAL A 70 6.44 5.62 -3.93
N LEU A 71 6.46 6.92 -3.63
CA LEU A 71 5.93 7.44 -2.38
C LEU A 71 4.45 7.80 -2.55
N TYR A 72 3.60 7.17 -1.75
CA TYR A 72 2.18 7.45 -1.68
C TYR A 72 1.91 8.42 -0.54
N PRO A 73 1.12 9.48 -0.77
CA PRO A 73 0.88 10.50 0.24
C PRO A 73 0.01 9.96 1.39
N ALA A 74 0.15 10.59 2.55
CA ALA A 74 -0.80 10.48 3.66
C ALA A 74 -2.26 10.59 3.18
N GLY A 75 -3.14 9.78 3.77
CA GLY A 75 -4.54 9.64 3.36
C GLY A 75 -4.78 8.61 2.26
N SER A 76 -3.73 7.99 1.72
CA SER A 76 -3.87 6.87 0.77
C SER A 76 -4.49 5.64 1.44
N VAL A 77 -5.34 4.92 0.69
CA VAL A 77 -5.88 3.62 1.12
C VAL A 77 -4.96 2.51 0.61
N LEU A 78 -4.40 1.75 1.54
CA LEU A 78 -3.53 0.61 1.28
C LEU A 78 -4.31 -0.68 1.43
N MET A 79 -4.06 -1.66 0.57
CA MET A 79 -4.71 -2.97 0.63
C MET A 79 -3.76 -4.09 0.23
N VAL A 80 -3.92 -5.26 0.85
CA VAL A 80 -3.17 -6.45 0.44
C VAL A 80 -3.88 -7.10 -0.74
N THR A 81 -3.16 -7.31 -1.84
CA THR A 81 -3.71 -7.93 -3.07
C THR A 81 -3.13 -9.32 -3.35
N ARG A 82 -2.07 -9.72 -2.62
CA ARG A 82 -1.43 -11.04 -2.73
C ARG A 82 -0.93 -11.50 -1.37
N SER A 83 -1.48 -12.60 -0.85
CA SER A 83 -1.00 -13.35 0.33
C SER A 83 -2.03 -14.44 0.67
N GLY A 84 -1.64 -15.47 1.43
CA GLY A 84 -2.58 -16.45 2.00
C GLY A 84 -3.62 -15.84 2.93
N ILE A 85 -3.37 -14.64 3.48
CA ILE A 85 -4.33 -13.92 4.34
C ILE A 85 -5.68 -13.66 3.65
N LEU A 86 -5.67 -13.52 2.32
CA LEU A 86 -6.87 -13.24 1.50
C LEU A 86 -7.91 -14.34 1.52
N GLN A 87 -7.56 -15.54 1.97
CA GLN A 87 -8.51 -16.64 2.18
C GLN A 87 -9.43 -16.39 3.38
N HIS A 88 -9.03 -15.51 4.30
CA HIS A 88 -9.71 -15.31 5.59
C HIS A 88 -10.03 -13.85 5.87
N THR A 89 -9.29 -12.92 5.29
CA THR A 89 -9.40 -11.49 5.57
C THR A 89 -8.95 -10.68 4.36
N PHE A 90 -9.60 -9.55 4.11
CA PHE A 90 -9.14 -8.55 3.16
C PHE A 90 -8.57 -7.35 3.92
N PRO A 91 -7.25 -7.29 4.16
CA PRO A 91 -6.65 -6.21 4.93
C PRO A 91 -6.65 -4.90 4.14
N VAL A 92 -7.17 -3.86 4.77
CA VAL A 92 -7.21 -2.48 4.25
C VAL A 92 -6.80 -1.54 5.38
N ALA A 93 -6.01 -0.52 5.06
CA ALA A 93 -5.57 0.47 6.03
C ALA A 93 -5.43 1.87 5.42
N LEU A 94 -5.61 2.90 6.26
CA LEU A 94 -5.35 4.29 5.92
C LEU A 94 -3.91 4.67 6.28
N ALA A 95 -3.21 5.31 5.35
CA ALA A 95 -1.87 5.87 5.59
C ALA A 95 -1.96 7.18 6.39
N SER A 96 -1.27 7.28 7.53
CA SER A 96 -1.18 8.52 8.30
C SER A 96 -0.02 9.42 7.84
N PRO A 97 1.21 8.89 7.65
CA PRO A 97 2.26 9.56 6.89
C PRO A 97 2.31 9.07 5.44
N ASP A 98 3.27 9.60 4.69
CA ASP A 98 3.64 9.09 3.38
C ASP A 98 4.37 7.74 3.52
N PHE A 99 4.06 6.79 2.62
CA PHE A 99 4.65 5.45 2.61
C PHE A 99 5.09 5.03 1.22
N SER A 100 6.15 4.23 1.15
CA SER A 100 6.53 3.49 -0.06
C SER A 100 5.97 2.08 -0.11
#